data_AF-A0A7L2PMJ5-F1
#
_entry.id   AF-A0A7L2PMJ5-F1
#
_cell.length_a   1.000
_cell.length_b   1.000
_cell.length_c   1.000
_cell.angle_alpha   90.00
_cell.angle_beta   90.00
_cell.angle_gamma   90.00
#
_symmetry.space_group_name_H-M   'P 1'
#
loop_
_entity.id
_entity.type
_entity.pdbx_description
1 polymer ?
#
loop_
_entity_poly.entity_id
_entity_poly.type
_entity_poly.pdbx_seq_one_letter_code
_entity_poly.pdbx_strand_id
1 'polypeptide(L)'
;LQVVLLGIDIISALVSRLQDRFKAQIGTVLPSLLDRLGDSKDSVREQDQTLLLKIMEQAANPQYVWDRMLGGFKHKNFRTREGICLCLIATLNASGAQSLTLSKIVPHICNLLGDPNSQVRDAAINSLVEIYRHVGERVRADLSKKGLPQSRLNVIFTKFDEVQKSGNMV
;
A
#
# COMPACT_ATOMS: atom_id res chain seq x y z
N LEU A 1 -19.44 -12.85 9.32
CA LEU A 1 -18.59 -11.76 9.83
C LEU A 1 -17.56 -12.29 10.82
N GLN A 2 -18.03 -12.87 11.93
CA GLN A 2 -17.18 -13.48 12.95
C GLN A 2 -16.19 -14.51 12.38
N VAL A 3 -16.61 -15.30 11.37
CA VAL A 3 -15.76 -16.31 10.73
C VAL A 3 -14.56 -15.72 9.99
N VAL A 4 -14.72 -14.57 9.30
CA VAL A 4 -13.61 -13.96 8.53
C VAL A 4 -12.57 -13.36 9.48
N LEU A 5 -13.04 -12.60 10.48
CA LEU A 5 -12.17 -12.01 11.49
C LEU A 5 -11.44 -13.11 12.29
N LEU A 6 -12.15 -14.16 12.69
CA LEU A 6 -11.54 -15.31 13.36
C LEU A 6 -10.51 -16.02 12.46
N GLY A 7 -10.77 -16.12 11.16
CA GLY A 7 -9.80 -16.66 10.20
C GLY A 7 -8.52 -15.82 10.13
N ILE A 8 -8.66 -14.49 10.09
CA ILE A 8 -7.54 -13.54 10.13
C ILE A 8 -6.77 -13.69 11.46
N ASP A 9 -7.46 -13.82 12.59
CA ASP A 9 -6.86 -14.01 13.91
C ASP A 9 -6.06 -15.32 14.00
N ILE A 10 -6.60 -16.42 13.45
CA ILE A 10 -5.90 -17.71 13.38
C ILE A 10 -4.63 -17.58 12.54
N ILE A 11 -4.71 -16.96 11.35
CA ILE A 11 -3.53 -16.73 10.51
C ILE A 11 -2.52 -15.84 11.24
N SER A 12 -2.97 -14.80 11.92
CA SER A 12 -2.14 -13.92 12.74
C SER A 12 -1.41 -14.68 13.86
N ALA A 13 -2.09 -15.60 14.54
CA ALA A 13 -1.49 -16.46 15.55
C ALA A 13 -0.46 -17.43 14.92
N LEU A 14 -0.74 -17.98 13.73
CA LEU A 14 0.20 -18.81 12.99
C LEU A 14 1.45 -18.05 12.56
N VAL A 15 1.31 -16.81 12.07
CA VAL A 15 2.45 -15.92 11.76
C VAL A 15 3.32 -15.73 13.00
N SER A 16 2.72 -15.42 14.16
CA SER A 16 3.48 -15.29 15.41
C SER A 16 4.13 -16.58 15.86
N ARG A 17 3.49 -17.73 15.67
CA ARG A 17 4.03 -19.02 16.13
C ARG A 17 5.14 -19.56 15.22
N LEU A 18 5.00 -19.34 13.91
CA LEU A 18 5.88 -19.91 12.88
C LEU A 18 6.99 -18.95 12.46
N GLN A 19 6.80 -17.64 12.61
CA GLN A 19 7.77 -16.60 12.21
C GLN A 19 8.20 -16.79 10.74
N ASP A 20 9.51 -16.83 10.47
CA ASP A 20 10.12 -17.05 9.16
C ASP A 20 9.64 -18.34 8.47
N ARG A 21 9.28 -19.39 9.23
CA ARG A 21 8.71 -20.63 8.66
C ARG A 21 7.35 -20.40 8.00
N PHE A 22 6.63 -19.33 8.35
CA PHE A 22 5.38 -18.96 7.67
C PHE A 22 5.61 -18.48 6.23
N LYS A 23 6.85 -18.09 5.86
CA LYS A 23 7.18 -17.61 4.52
C LYS A 23 6.75 -18.55 3.39
N ALA A 24 6.81 -19.86 3.63
CA ALA A 24 6.35 -20.89 2.69
C ALA A 24 4.84 -20.81 2.38
N GLN A 25 4.04 -20.30 3.32
CA GLN A 25 2.59 -20.20 3.21
C GLN A 25 2.10 -18.86 2.64
N ILE A 26 2.98 -17.85 2.54
CA ILE A 26 2.62 -16.51 2.04
C ILE A 26 1.97 -16.60 0.66
N GLY A 27 2.53 -17.39 -0.26
CA GLY A 27 1.96 -17.54 -1.61
C GLY A 27 0.53 -18.09 -1.61
N THR A 28 0.18 -18.90 -0.62
CA THR A 28 -1.14 -19.52 -0.47
C THR A 28 -2.17 -18.56 0.10
N VAL A 29 -1.79 -17.77 1.12
CA VAL A 29 -2.74 -16.88 1.83
C VAL A 29 -2.93 -15.53 1.14
N LEU A 30 -1.89 -15.02 0.47
CA LEU A 30 -1.84 -13.65 0.00
C LEU A 30 -2.94 -13.26 -1.01
N PRO A 31 -3.37 -14.12 -1.96
CA PRO A 31 -4.49 -13.78 -2.85
C PRO A 31 -5.79 -13.48 -2.09
N SER A 32 -6.09 -14.28 -1.06
CA SER A 32 -7.29 -14.10 -0.24
C SER A 32 -7.22 -12.84 0.63
N LEU A 33 -6.06 -12.55 1.21
CA LEU A 33 -5.83 -11.30 1.95
C LEU A 33 -5.98 -10.09 1.01
N LEU A 34 -5.38 -10.15 -0.18
CA LEU A 34 -5.52 -9.08 -1.17
C LEU A 34 -6.99 -8.80 -1.54
N ASP A 35 -7.82 -9.83 -1.66
CA ASP A 35 -9.26 -9.66 -1.84
C ASP A 35 -9.96 -9.04 -0.62
N ARG A 36 -9.51 -9.36 0.59
CA ARG A 36 -10.07 -8.83 1.85
C ARG A 36 -9.76 -7.35 2.08
N LEU A 37 -8.69 -6.79 1.49
CA LEU A 37 -8.52 -5.34 1.39
C LEU A 37 -9.67 -4.65 0.66
N GLY A 38 -10.51 -5.38 -0.09
CA GLY A 38 -11.70 -4.86 -0.75
C GLY A 38 -13.03 -5.16 -0.05
N ASP A 39 -13.01 -5.71 1.17
CA ASP A 39 -14.22 -6.12 1.86
C ASP A 39 -15.15 -4.93 2.14
N SER A 40 -16.45 -5.20 2.09
CA SER A 40 -17.50 -4.22 2.38
C SER A 40 -17.43 -3.62 3.79
N LYS A 41 -16.74 -4.29 4.72
CA LYS A 41 -16.64 -3.89 6.12
C LYS A 41 -15.26 -3.40 6.47
N ASP A 42 -15.21 -2.22 7.05
CA ASP A 42 -13.98 -1.51 7.40
C ASP A 42 -13.13 -2.33 8.37
N SER A 43 -13.75 -2.94 9.38
CA SER A 43 -13.06 -3.80 10.34
C SER A 43 -12.35 -5.00 9.72
N VAL A 44 -12.88 -5.57 8.63
CA VAL A 44 -12.20 -6.66 7.90
C VAL A 44 -10.98 -6.11 7.19
N ARG A 45 -11.11 -4.96 6.50
CA ARG A 45 -9.99 -4.34 5.77
C ARG A 45 -8.85 -3.91 6.71
N GLU A 46 -9.19 -3.36 7.88
CA GLU A 46 -8.24 -2.91 8.89
C GLU A 46 -7.47 -4.09 9.53
N GLN A 47 -8.18 -5.15 9.91
CA GLN A 47 -7.52 -6.36 10.44
C GLN A 47 -6.66 -7.05 9.39
N ASP A 48 -7.13 -7.10 8.15
CA ASP A 48 -6.38 -7.66 7.03
C ASP A 48 -5.10 -6.87 6.74
N GLN A 49 -5.17 -5.53 6.72
CA GLN A 49 -3.99 -4.67 6.61
C GLN A 49 -3.02 -4.90 7.79
N THR A 50 -3.54 -5.01 9.01
CA THR A 50 -2.73 -5.30 10.21
C THR A 50 -2.00 -6.64 10.08
N LEU A 51 -2.68 -7.67 9.58
CA LEU A 51 -2.07 -8.98 9.33
C LEU A 51 -1.00 -8.91 8.24
N LEU A 52 -1.25 -8.18 7.14
CA LEU A 52 -0.26 -8.00 6.06
C LEU A 52 1.02 -7.36 6.58
N LEU A 53 0.92 -6.30 7.39
CA LEU A 53 2.08 -5.66 8.03
C LEU A 53 2.82 -6.62 8.97
N LYS A 54 2.07 -7.41 9.75
CA LYS A 54 2.65 -8.43 10.64
C LYS A 54 3.40 -9.52 9.86
N ILE A 55 2.90 -9.94 8.70
CA ILE A 55 3.60 -10.87 7.81
C ILE A 55 4.92 -10.25 7.32
N MET A 56 4.90 -8.96 6.96
CA MET A 56 6.09 -8.20 6.53
C MET A 56 7.12 -7.98 7.64
N GLU A 57 6.70 -8.05 8.90
CA GLU A 57 7.58 -7.91 10.07
C GLU A 57 8.15 -9.26 10.50
N GLN A 58 7.31 -10.29 10.62
CA GLN A 58 7.66 -11.53 11.34
C GLN A 58 7.95 -12.72 10.42
N ALA A 59 7.42 -12.74 9.20
CA ALA A 59 7.51 -13.90 8.31
C ALA A 59 8.41 -13.67 7.08
N ALA A 60 8.38 -12.48 6.50
CA ALA A 60 9.23 -12.10 5.38
C ALA A 60 9.38 -10.59 5.32
N ASN A 61 10.43 -10.06 4.69
CA ASN A 61 10.58 -8.61 4.56
C ASN A 61 9.47 -7.95 3.69
N PRO A 62 9.24 -6.62 3.82
CA PRO A 62 8.23 -5.91 3.05
C PRO A 62 8.34 -6.12 1.53
N GLN A 63 9.55 -6.02 0.97
CA GLN A 63 9.76 -6.20 -0.47
C GLN A 63 9.24 -7.55 -0.99
N TYR A 64 9.50 -8.64 -0.26
CA TYR A 64 9.07 -10.00 -0.66
C TYR A 64 7.55 -10.11 -0.78
N VAL A 65 6.81 -9.47 0.14
CA VAL A 65 5.35 -9.46 0.13
C VAL A 65 4.83 -8.54 -0.97
N TRP A 66 5.41 -7.34 -1.09
CA TRP A 66 5.01 -6.34 -2.10
C TRP A 66 5.21 -6.81 -3.54
N ASP A 67 6.29 -7.54 -3.83
CA ASP A 67 6.52 -8.15 -5.15
C ASP A 67 5.37 -9.07 -5.59
N ARG A 68 4.60 -9.62 -4.63
CA ARG A 68 3.46 -10.50 -4.89
C ARG A 68 2.11 -9.78 -4.80
N MET A 69 2.06 -8.58 -4.22
CA MET A 69 0.83 -7.79 -4.08
C MET A 69 0.58 -6.84 -5.26
N LEU A 70 1.55 -6.62 -6.17
CA LEU A 70 1.42 -5.65 -7.26
C LEU A 70 0.18 -5.85 -8.15
N GLY A 71 -0.36 -7.07 -8.24
CA GLY A 71 -1.62 -7.36 -8.94
C GLY A 71 -2.82 -6.60 -8.39
N GLY A 72 -2.81 -6.21 -7.11
CA GLY A 72 -3.90 -5.51 -6.43
C GLY A 72 -4.20 -4.14 -7.00
N PHE A 73 -3.20 -3.45 -7.56
CA PHE A 73 -3.39 -2.16 -8.23
C PHE A 73 -4.30 -2.27 -9.46
N LYS A 74 -4.49 -3.47 -10.02
CA LYS A 74 -5.35 -3.74 -11.18
C LYS A 74 -6.61 -4.54 -10.82
N HIS A 75 -6.91 -4.69 -9.52
CA HIS A 75 -8.04 -5.49 -9.09
C HIS A 75 -9.38 -4.91 -9.54
N LYS A 76 -10.35 -5.76 -9.88
CA LYS A 76 -11.68 -5.34 -10.39
C LYS A 76 -12.46 -4.53 -9.36
N ASN A 77 -12.33 -4.87 -8.07
CA ASN A 77 -13.00 -4.16 -6.98
C ASN A 77 -12.22 -2.88 -6.64
N PHE A 78 -12.88 -1.72 -6.73
CA PHE A 78 -12.25 -0.43 -6.42
C PHE A 78 -11.76 -0.36 -4.97
N ARG A 79 -12.47 -1.00 -4.02
CA ARG A 79 -12.06 -1.03 -2.62
C ARG A 79 -10.73 -1.73 -2.42
N THR A 80 -10.43 -2.75 -3.22
CA THR A 80 -9.10 -3.40 -3.17
C THR A 80 -8.01 -2.49 -3.74
N ARG A 81 -8.31 -1.75 -4.82
CA ARG A 81 -7.36 -0.78 -5.41
C ARG A 81 -7.10 0.41 -4.47
N GLU A 82 -8.11 0.84 -3.74
CA GLU A 82 -7.98 1.81 -2.64
C GLU A 82 -7.19 1.20 -1.47
N GLY A 83 -7.57 0.00 -1.02
CA GLY A 83 -6.97 -0.69 0.11
C GLY A 83 -5.48 -0.99 -0.08
N ILE A 84 -5.03 -1.31 -1.29
CA ILE A 84 -3.61 -1.50 -1.56
C ILE A 84 -2.82 -0.18 -1.46
N CYS A 85 -3.38 0.96 -1.86
CA CYS A 85 -2.78 2.28 -1.64
C CYS A 85 -2.65 2.58 -0.13
N LEU A 86 -3.72 2.33 0.63
CA LEU A 86 -3.69 2.50 2.09
C LEU A 86 -2.68 1.56 2.76
N CYS A 87 -2.57 0.32 2.29
CA CYS A 87 -1.58 -0.64 2.78
C CYS A 87 -0.14 -0.19 2.46
N LEU A 88 0.09 0.47 1.33
CA LEU A 88 1.39 1.07 1.01
C LEU A 88 1.76 2.17 1.98
N ILE A 89 0.83 3.08 2.25
CA ILE A 89 1.02 4.16 3.24
C ILE A 89 1.35 3.56 4.61
N ALA A 90 0.61 2.53 5.04
CA ALA A 90 0.87 1.87 6.31
C ALA A 90 2.24 1.14 6.32
N THR A 91 2.65 0.55 5.20
CA THR A 91 3.98 -0.08 5.08
C THR A 91 5.11 0.94 5.19
N LEU A 92 4.98 2.09 4.53
CA LEU A 92 5.97 3.18 4.60
C LEU A 92 6.12 3.69 6.02
N ASN A 93 5.00 3.91 6.72
CA ASN A 93 5.01 4.32 8.12
C ASN A 93 5.64 3.26 9.05
N ALA A 94 5.40 1.96 8.81
CA ALA A 94 5.89 0.89 9.66
C ALA A 94 7.35 0.49 9.40
N SER A 95 7.79 0.52 8.14
CA SER A 95 9.08 -0.07 7.72
C SER A 95 10.01 0.90 6.98
N GLY A 96 9.55 2.11 6.68
CA GLY A 96 10.31 3.12 5.93
C GLY A 96 10.43 2.81 4.44
N ALA A 97 10.71 3.86 3.65
CA ALA A 97 10.84 3.75 2.20
C ALA A 97 12.00 2.85 1.74
N GLN A 98 13.07 2.73 2.52
CA GLN A 98 14.23 1.88 2.24
C GLN A 98 13.89 0.38 2.21
N SER A 99 12.77 -0.03 2.81
CA SER A 99 12.30 -1.41 2.78
C SER A 99 11.66 -1.80 1.44
N LEU A 100 11.43 -0.82 0.54
CA LEU A 100 10.72 -0.99 -0.72
C LEU A 100 11.49 -0.43 -1.91
N THR A 101 11.39 -1.14 -3.04
CA THR A 101 11.84 -0.69 -4.36
C THR A 101 10.74 0.17 -4.97
N LEU A 102 10.63 1.41 -4.51
CA LEU A 102 9.54 2.32 -4.89
C LEU A 102 9.45 2.58 -6.40
N SER A 103 10.56 2.50 -7.13
CA SER A 103 10.57 2.61 -8.60
C SER A 103 9.73 1.54 -9.30
N LYS A 104 9.51 0.37 -8.68
CA LYS A 104 8.57 -0.66 -9.17
C LYS A 104 7.11 -0.34 -8.85
N ILE A 105 6.84 0.35 -7.74
CA ILE A 105 5.49 0.57 -7.21
C ILE A 105 4.87 1.86 -7.79
N VAL A 106 5.64 2.96 -7.85
CA VAL A 106 5.18 4.28 -8.31
C VAL A 106 4.47 4.24 -9.67
N PRO A 107 4.92 3.48 -10.70
CA PRO A 107 4.19 3.39 -11.96
C PRO A 107 2.74 2.89 -11.80
N HIS A 108 2.50 1.97 -10.86
CA HIS A 108 1.14 1.48 -10.58
C HIS A 108 0.27 2.56 -9.95
N ILE A 109 0.82 3.33 -9.01
CA ILE A 109 0.12 4.46 -8.37
C ILE A 109 -0.20 5.54 -9.41
N CYS A 110 0.74 5.84 -10.31
CA CYS A 110 0.52 6.80 -11.40
C CYS A 110 -0.66 6.43 -12.28
N ASN A 111 -0.86 5.13 -12.56
CA ASN A 111 -2.04 4.64 -13.30
C ASN A 111 -3.33 4.89 -12.51
N LEU A 112 -3.32 4.70 -11.19
CA LEU A 112 -4.47 4.93 -10.33
C LEU A 112 -4.88 6.40 -10.19
N LEU A 113 -4.01 7.35 -10.52
CA LEU A 113 -4.41 8.77 -10.61
C LEU A 113 -5.51 9.01 -11.66
N GLY A 114 -5.67 8.09 -12.62
CA GLY A 114 -6.74 8.09 -13.62
C GLY A 114 -7.87 7.11 -13.36
N ASP A 115 -7.96 6.53 -12.16
CA ASP A 115 -8.99 5.53 -11.85
C ASP A 115 -10.41 6.11 -12.01
N PRO A 116 -11.39 5.34 -12.51
CA PRO A 116 -12.78 5.79 -12.59
C PRO A 116 -13.37 6.15 -11.22
N ASN A 117 -12.95 5.49 -10.15
CA ASN A 117 -13.45 5.74 -8.80
C ASN A 117 -12.62 6.85 -8.09
N SER A 118 -13.31 7.84 -7.52
CA SER A 118 -12.66 8.98 -6.84
C SER A 118 -11.84 8.57 -5.62
N GLN A 119 -12.34 7.63 -4.81
CA GLN A 119 -11.64 7.18 -3.59
C GLN A 119 -10.29 6.54 -3.93
N VAL A 120 -10.23 5.81 -5.05
CA VAL A 120 -8.96 5.23 -5.54
C VAL A 120 -7.99 6.33 -5.98
N ARG A 121 -8.47 7.37 -6.68
CA ARG A 121 -7.63 8.51 -7.08
C ARG A 121 -7.09 9.25 -5.86
N ASP A 122 -7.93 9.48 -4.84
CA ASP A 122 -7.54 10.17 -3.61
C ASP A 122 -6.51 9.35 -2.83
N ALA A 123 -6.71 8.03 -2.69
CA ALA A 123 -5.75 7.13 -2.06
C ALA A 123 -4.42 7.06 -2.82
N ALA A 124 -4.45 7.13 -4.16
CA ALA A 124 -3.25 7.17 -4.99
C ALA A 124 -2.46 8.48 -4.78
N ILE A 125 -3.15 9.63 -4.73
CA ILE A 125 -2.52 10.91 -4.41
C ILE A 125 -1.89 10.86 -3.01
N ASN A 126 -2.62 10.38 -2.00
CA ASN A 126 -2.11 10.27 -0.64
C ASN A 126 -0.90 9.32 -0.56
N SER A 127 -0.88 8.25 -1.36
CA SER A 127 0.28 7.35 -1.43
C SER A 127 1.51 8.04 -2.01
N LEU A 128 1.36 8.90 -3.02
CA LEU A 128 2.47 9.70 -3.55
C LEU A 128 2.97 10.74 -2.55
N VAL A 129 2.06 11.35 -1.79
CA VAL A 129 2.40 12.28 -0.71
C VAL A 129 3.19 11.57 0.39
N GLU A 130 2.77 10.38 0.78
CA GLU A 130 3.49 9.58 1.77
C GLU A 130 4.89 9.18 1.26
N ILE A 131 4.99 8.74 0.01
CA ILE A 131 6.28 8.44 -0.62
C ILE A 131 7.17 9.69 -0.62
N TYR A 132 6.62 10.85 -0.99
CA TYR A 132 7.36 12.11 -0.97
C TYR A 132 7.83 12.46 0.45
N ARG A 133 7.00 12.25 1.47
CA ARG A 133 7.35 12.49 2.88
C ARG A 133 8.60 11.73 3.32
N HIS A 134 8.78 10.50 2.83
CA HIS A 134 9.94 9.65 3.14
C HIS A 134 11.14 9.82 2.19
N VAL A 135 10.94 10.29 0.96
CA VAL A 135 11.97 10.25 -0.11
C VAL A 135 12.40 11.65 -0.57
N GLY A 136 11.53 12.64 -0.43
CA GLY A 136 11.75 14.03 -0.82
C GLY A 136 11.69 14.29 -2.33
N GLU A 137 12.38 15.35 -2.74
CA GLU A 137 12.32 15.96 -4.08
C GLU A 137 12.63 15.02 -5.25
N ARG A 138 13.35 13.92 -5.01
CA ARG A 138 13.55 12.87 -6.01
C ARG A 138 12.23 12.33 -6.57
N VAL A 139 11.18 12.23 -5.76
CA VAL A 139 9.85 11.80 -6.20
C VAL A 139 9.24 12.81 -7.18
N ARG A 140 9.39 14.11 -6.91
CA ARG A 140 8.91 15.19 -7.78
C ARG A 140 9.57 15.11 -9.17
N ALA A 141 10.89 14.92 -9.19
CA ALA A 141 11.66 14.78 -10.42
C ALA A 141 11.23 13.53 -11.23
N ASP A 142 10.99 12.41 -10.55
CA ASP A 142 10.56 11.18 -11.21
C ASP A 142 9.14 11.30 -11.79
N LEU A 143 8.20 11.91 -11.06
CA LEU A 143 6.82 12.12 -11.53
C LEU A 143 6.75 13.04 -12.74
N SER A 144 7.60 14.08 -12.78
CA SER A 144 7.68 15.01 -13.91
C SER A 144 8.05 14.32 -15.24
N LYS A 145 8.77 13.19 -15.17
CA LYS A 145 9.19 12.40 -16.34
C LYS A 145 8.17 11.34 -16.77
N LYS A 146 7.08 11.15 -16.02
CA LYS A 146 6.09 10.09 -16.27
C LYS A 146 5.00 10.47 -17.28
N GLY A 147 5.03 11.68 -17.84
CA GLY A 147 4.04 12.12 -18.83
C GLY A 147 2.62 12.27 -18.27
N LEU A 148 2.50 12.57 -16.97
CA LEU A 148 1.20 12.82 -16.34
C LEU A 148 0.63 14.18 -16.80
N PRO A 149 -0.70 14.33 -16.89
CA PRO A 149 -1.32 15.62 -17.21
C PRO A 149 -0.88 16.71 -16.22
N GLN A 150 -0.56 17.90 -16.73
CA GLN A 150 -0.06 19.02 -15.91
C GLN A 150 -1.00 19.37 -14.77
N SER A 151 -2.33 19.31 -14.99
CA SER A 151 -3.33 19.55 -13.95
C SER A 151 -3.20 18.60 -12.76
N ARG A 152 -2.86 17.32 -12.99
CA ARG A 152 -2.63 16.34 -11.93
C ARG A 152 -1.32 16.58 -11.22
N LEU A 153 -0.25 16.88 -11.97
CA LEU A 153 1.05 17.22 -11.39
C LEU A 153 0.92 18.42 -10.45
N ASN A 154 0.19 19.47 -10.86
CA ASN A 154 -0.03 20.65 -10.04
C ASN A 154 -0.69 20.29 -8.70
N VAL A 155 -1.75 19.47 -8.70
CA VAL A 155 -2.42 19.03 -7.46
C VAL A 155 -1.46 18.27 -6.53
N ILE A 156 -0.67 17.35 -7.09
CA ILE A 156 0.28 16.55 -6.31
C ILE A 156 1.39 17.44 -5.76
N PHE A 157 1.94 18.35 -6.56
CA PHE A 157 3.04 19.22 -6.15
C PHE A 157 2.61 20.25 -5.12
N THR A 158 1.38 20.78 -5.20
CA THR A 158 0.83 21.62 -4.13
C THR A 158 0.82 20.87 -2.80
N LYS A 159 0.40 19.59 -2.79
CA LYS A 159 0.43 18.75 -1.57
C LYS A 159 1.86 18.48 -1.09
N PHE A 160 2.82 18.31 -2.00
CA PHE A 160 4.23 18.16 -1.63
C PHE A 160 4.76 19.42 -0.95
N ASP A 161 4.41 20.61 -1.47
CA ASP A 161 4.80 21.88 -0.89
C ASP A 161 4.16 22.08 0.50
N GLU A 162 2.91 21.64 0.71
CA GLU A 162 2.25 21.64 2.02
C GLU A 162 2.98 20.75 3.04
N VAL A 163 3.39 19.54 2.64
CA VAL A 163 4.17 18.63 3.50
C VAL A 163 5.53 19.24 3.85
N GLN A 164 6.20 19.85 2.87
CA GLN A 164 7.50 20.48 3.10
C GLN A 164 7.38 21.69 4.05
N LYS A 165 6.37 22.55 3.87
CA LYS A 165 6.12 23.73 4.72
C LYS A 165 5.74 23.36 6.14
N SER A 166 5.01 22.27 6.32
CA SER A 166 4.58 21.80 7.64
C SER A 166 5.70 21.09 8.43
N GLY A 167 6.87 20.87 7.85
CA GLY A 167 7.98 20.16 8.49
C GLY A 167 7.69 18.68 8.73
N ASN A 168 6.68 18.12 8.07
CA ASN A 168 6.20 16.75 8.28
C ASN A 168 7.02 15.66 7.55
N MET A 169 8.21 16.00 7.06
CA MET A 169 9.14 15.06 6.41
C MET A 169 9.63 14.00 7.41
N VAL A 170 9.94 12.79 6.94
CA VAL A 170 10.51 11.67 7.73
C VAL A 170 12.01 11.55 7.53
#